data_AF-A0A1W9QRB0-F1
#
_entry.id   AF-A0A1W9QRB0-F1
#
_cell.length_a   1.000
_cell.length_b   1.000
_cell.length_c   1.000
_cell.angle_alpha   90.00
_cell.angle_beta   90.00
_cell.angle_gamma   90.00
#
_symmetry.space_group_name_H-M   'P 1'
#
loop_
_entity.id
_entity.type
_entity.pdbx_description
1 polymer ?
#
loop_
_entity_poly.entity_id
_entity_poly.type
_entity_poly.pdbx_seq_one_letter_code
_entity_poly.pdbx_strand_id
1 'polypeptide(L)'
;MPSVKNKLQERLRIVVEHLGFWVFSFFILLLIFKQPGSITTIDLIYTLIFFMSIVPMVYVNLAIAIPRFLQRKKNLLFVLFSVILIVGAAAF
;
A
#
# COMPACT_ATOMS: atom_id res chain seq x y z
N MET A 1 23.32 -3.25 25.47
CA MET A 1 23.46 -2.96 24.02
C MET A 1 22.78 -4.08 23.23
N PRO A 2 21.80 -3.79 22.36
CA PRO A 2 21.20 -4.82 21.52
C PRO A 2 22.27 -5.40 20.59
N SER A 3 22.37 -6.72 20.57
CA SER A 3 23.27 -7.49 19.70
C SER A 3 23.03 -7.14 18.23
N VAL A 4 24.09 -7.03 17.43
CA VAL A 4 24.03 -6.76 15.98
C VAL A 4 23.08 -7.74 15.27
N LYS A 5 22.99 -8.98 15.74
CA LYS A 5 22.05 -10.00 15.22
C LYS A 5 20.58 -9.59 15.41
N ASN A 6 20.23 -8.97 16.53
CA ASN A 6 18.85 -8.55 16.83
C ASN A 6 18.43 -7.40 15.91
N LYS A 7 19.34 -6.47 15.63
CA LYS A 7 19.08 -5.33 14.72
C LYS A 7 18.91 -5.78 13.27
N LEU A 8 19.64 -6.82 12.86
CA LEU A 8 19.48 -7.42 11.54
C LEU A 8 18.15 -8.17 11.42
N GLN A 9 17.80 -8.98 12.43
CA GLN A 9 16.53 -9.70 12.48
C GLN A 9 15.32 -8.76 12.41
N GLU A 10 15.38 -7.62 13.09
CA GLU A 10 14.32 -6.61 13.07
C GLU A 10 14.15 -5.99 11.67
N ARG A 11 15.26 -5.64 11.00
CA ARG A 11 15.21 -5.11 9.63
C ARG A 11 14.68 -6.15 8.65
N LEU A 12 15.07 -7.40 8.79
CA LEU A 12 14.56 -8.49 7.95
C LEU A 12 13.05 -8.66 8.15
N ARG A 13 12.56 -8.60 9.38
CA ARG A 13 11.13 -8.69 9.67
C ARG A 13 10.33 -7.60 8.95
N ILE A 14 10.79 -6.35 9.04
CA ILE A 14 10.14 -5.21 8.39
C ILE A 14 10.10 -5.41 6.85
N VAL A 15 11.21 -5.83 6.26
CA VAL A 15 11.28 -6.06 4.81
C VAL A 15 10.34 -7.18 4.36
N VAL A 16 10.26 -8.28 5.14
CA VAL A 16 9.38 -9.41 4.84
C VAL A 16 7.91 -9.02 4.97
N GLU A 17 7.53 -8.33 6.05
CA GLU A 17 6.16 -7.84 6.24
C GLU A 17 5.74 -6.89 5.10
N HIS A 18 6.64 -6.01 4.68
CA HIS A 18 6.38 -5.04 3.62
C HIS A 18 6.29 -5.68 2.23
N LEU A 19 7.19 -6.62 1.91
CA LEU A 19 7.10 -7.40 0.68
C LEU A 19 5.83 -8.27 0.67
N GLY A 20 5.51 -8.90 1.80
CA GLY A 20 4.30 -9.69 1.95
C GLY A 20 3.03 -8.87 1.71
N PHE A 21 2.98 -7.64 2.26
CA PHE A 21 1.89 -6.71 2.01
C PHE A 21 1.71 -6.41 0.51
N TRP A 22 2.81 -6.12 -0.21
CA TRP A 22 2.75 -5.80 -1.63
C TRP A 22 2.34 -7.00 -2.49
N VAL A 23 2.89 -8.19 -2.22
CA VAL A 23 2.52 -9.42 -2.93
C VAL A 23 1.04 -9.76 -2.71
N PHE A 24 0.56 -9.66 -1.47
CA PHE A 24 -0.84 -9.92 -1.15
C PHE A 24 -1.76 -8.89 -1.82
N SER A 25 -1.40 -7.60 -1.78
CA SER A 25 -2.17 -6.54 -2.42
C SER A 25 -2.25 -6.71 -3.93
N PHE A 26 -1.13 -7.08 -4.58
CA PHE A 26 -1.11 -7.39 -6.00
C PHE A 26 -2.04 -8.56 -6.34
N PHE A 27 -2.01 -9.62 -5.54
CA PHE A 27 -2.89 -10.77 -5.73
C PHE A 27 -4.37 -10.40 -5.60
N ILE A 28 -4.73 -9.58 -4.61
CA ILE A 28 -6.11 -9.07 -4.46
C ILE A 28 -6.52 -8.23 -5.66
N LEU A 29 -5.66 -7.32 -6.13
CA LEU A 29 -5.95 -6.51 -7.32
C LEU A 29 -6.13 -7.37 -8.56
N LEU A 30 -5.32 -8.41 -8.73
CA LEU A 30 -5.46 -9.35 -9.83
C LEU A 30 -6.79 -10.09 -9.77
N LEU A 31 -7.25 -10.47 -8.58
CA LEU A 31 -8.56 -11.10 -8.41
C LEU A 31 -9.73 -10.15 -8.69
N ILE A 32 -9.57 -8.86 -8.40
CA ILE A 32 -10.58 -7.83 -8.68
C ILE A 32 -10.65 -7.53 -10.18
N PHE A 33 -9.50 -7.45 -10.85
CA PHE A 33 -9.43 -7.09 -12.27
C PHE A 33 -9.60 -8.27 -13.22
N LYS A 34 -9.47 -9.52 -12.77
CA LYS A 34 -9.64 -10.67 -13.67
C LYS A 34 -11.03 -10.66 -14.30
N GLN A 35 -11.08 -10.95 -15.59
CA GLN A 35 -12.36 -11.19 -16.27
C GLN A 35 -12.93 -12.60 -15.95
N PRO A 36 -14.25 -12.82 -16.14
CA PRO A 36 -14.86 -14.13 -15.92
C PRO A 36 -14.21 -15.22 -16.77
N GLY A 37 -13.75 -16.29 -16.13
CA GLY A 37 -12.98 -17.36 -16.74
C GLY A 37 -11.68 -17.62 -15.99
N SER A 38 -10.55 -17.47 -16.66
CA SER A 38 -9.19 -17.66 -16.12
C SER A 38 -8.41 -16.35 -16.06
N ILE A 39 -7.35 -16.31 -15.25
CA ILE A 39 -6.41 -15.20 -15.23
C ILE A 39 -5.67 -15.21 -16.57
N THR A 40 -5.80 -14.13 -17.34
CA THR A 40 -5.10 -13.94 -18.61
C THR A 40 -3.87 -13.05 -18.43
N THR A 41 -2.96 -13.10 -19.41
CA THR A 41 -1.79 -12.21 -19.45
C THR A 41 -2.19 -10.74 -19.46
N ILE A 42 -3.35 -10.43 -20.05
CA ILE A 42 -3.88 -9.07 -20.13
C ILE A 42 -4.26 -8.57 -18.73
N ASP A 43 -4.91 -9.40 -17.91
CA ASP A 43 -5.26 -9.05 -16.52
C ASP A 43 -4.00 -8.76 -15.68
N LEU A 44 -2.94 -9.54 -15.89
CA LEU A 44 -1.65 -9.33 -15.23
C LEU A 44 -1.00 -8.01 -15.62
N ILE A 45 -0.99 -7.67 -16.92
CA ILE A 45 -0.41 -6.41 -17.41
C ILE A 45 -1.17 -5.22 -16.85
N TYR A 46 -2.51 -5.23 -16.91
CA TYR A 46 -3.32 -4.13 -16.36
C TYR A 46 -3.16 -4.00 -14.85
N THR A 47 -3.13 -5.13 -14.12
CA THR A 47 -2.87 -5.13 -12.68
C THR A 47 -1.49 -4.55 -12.36
N LEU A 48 -0.45 -4.92 -13.11
CA LEU A 48 0.90 -4.38 -12.95
C LEU A 48 0.97 -2.87 -13.20
N ILE A 49 0.33 -2.40 -14.27
CA ILE A 49 0.32 -0.97 -14.61
C ILE A 49 -0.40 -0.17 -13.51
N PHE A 50 -1.54 -0.65 -13.03
CA PHE A 50 -2.28 -0.04 -11.94
C PHE A 50 -1.51 -0.10 -10.62
N PHE A 51 -0.85 -1.22 -10.33
CA PHE A 51 -0.03 -1.37 -9.13
C PHE A 51 1.15 -0.40 -9.14
N MET A 52 1.81 -0.23 -10.30
CA MET A 52 2.88 0.75 -10.46
C MET A 52 2.41 2.20 -10.28
N SER A 53 1.15 2.54 -10.56
CA SER A 53 0.63 3.88 -10.32
C SER A 53 0.31 4.12 -8.83
N ILE A 54 -0.18 3.10 -8.12
CA ILE A 54 -0.51 3.20 -6.68
C ILE A 54 0.72 3.22 -5.79
N VAL A 55 1.73 2.38 -6.09
CA VAL A 55 2.91 2.20 -5.22
C VAL A 55 3.59 3.54 -4.84
N PRO A 56 3.92 4.45 -5.79
CA PRO A 56 4.49 5.74 -5.47
C PRO A 56 3.59 6.59 -4.56
N MET A 57 2.29 6.58 -4.80
CA MET A 57 1.33 7.40 -4.05
C MET A 57 1.19 6.92 -2.60
N VAL A 58 1.24 5.61 -2.36
CA VAL A 58 1.26 5.02 -1.01
C VAL A 58 2.50 5.47 -0.25
N TYR A 59 3.69 5.46 -0.88
CA TYR A 59 4.91 5.94 -0.24
C TYR A 59 4.89 7.44 0.04
N VAL A 60 4.33 8.26 -0.87
CA VAL A 60 4.10 9.68 -0.63
C VAL A 60 3.19 9.88 0.59
N ASN A 61 2.14 9.06 0.72
CA ASN A 61 1.23 9.11 1.85
C ASN A 61 1.96 8.75 3.15
N LEU A 62 2.72 7.64 3.18
CA LEU A 62 3.50 7.24 4.35
C LEU A 62 4.59 8.23 4.74
N ALA A 63 5.30 8.82 3.77
CA ALA A 63 6.45 9.69 4.04
C ALA A 63 6.07 11.15 4.33
N ILE A 64 4.95 11.64 3.80
CA ILE A 64 4.56 13.04 3.92
C ILE A 64 3.25 13.17 4.69
N ALA A 65 2.19 12.51 4.25
CA ALA A 65 0.87 12.72 4.83
C ALA A 65 0.79 12.20 6.28
N ILE A 66 1.25 10.98 6.54
CA ILE A 66 1.24 10.40 7.89
C ILE A 66 2.06 11.24 8.89
N PRO A 67 3.35 11.52 8.70
CA PRO A 67 4.12 12.28 9.69
C PRO A 67 3.63 13.71 9.84
N ARG A 68 3.18 14.37 8.76
CA ARG A 68 2.74 15.77 8.80
C ARG A 68 1.36 15.95 9.44
N PHE A 69 0.44 15.00 9.26
CA PHE A 69 -0.93 15.10 9.79
C PHE A 69 -1.14 14.34 11.11
N LEU A 70 -0.46 13.21 11.31
CA LEU A 70 -0.69 12.33 12.47
C LEU A 70 0.13 12.74 13.71
N GLN A 71 1.30 13.36 13.54
CA GLN A 71 2.16 13.74 14.69
C GLN A 71 1.69 14.97 15.47
N ARG A 72 0.71 15.74 14.95
CA ARG A 72 0.24 17.00 15.59
C ARG A 72 -1.16 16.92 16.23
N LYS A 73 -1.57 15.76 16.76
CA LYS A 73 -2.91 15.53 17.39
C LYS A 73 -4.12 15.88 16.50
N LYS A 74 -3.93 16.15 15.20
CA LYS A 74 -4.99 16.47 14.23
C LYS A 74 -5.56 15.21 13.57
N ASN A 75 -5.84 14.19 14.38
CA ASN A 75 -6.31 12.87 13.92
C ASN A 75 -7.62 12.97 13.13
N LEU A 76 -8.49 13.92 13.47
CA LEU A 76 -9.75 14.17 12.75
C LEU A 76 -9.54 14.66 11.31
N LEU A 77 -8.53 15.50 11.07
CA LEU A 77 -8.22 15.99 9.71
C LEU A 77 -7.62 14.87 8.85
N PHE A 78 -6.77 14.01 9.42
CA PHE A 78 -6.25 12.86 8.71
C PHE A 78 -7.37 11.88 8.32
N VAL A 79 -8.26 11.53 9.27
CA VAL A 79 -9.43 10.69 8.98
C VAL A 79 -10.32 11.32 7.91
N LEU A 80 -10.57 12.63 7.98
CA LEU A 80 -11.37 13.34 6.98
C LEU A 80 -10.74 13.27 5.59
N PHE A 81 -9.43 13.53 5.47
CA PHE A 81 -8.73 13.41 4.19
C PHE A 81 -8.68 11.98 3.67
N SER A 82 -8.50 10.98 4.53
CA SER A 82 -8.58 9.57 4.15
C SER A 82 -9.97 9.19 3.65
N VAL A 83 -11.03 9.63 4.33
CA VAL A 83 -12.42 9.41 3.89
C VAL A 83 -12.69 10.11 2.56
N ILE A 84 -12.27 11.36 2.38
CA ILE A 84 -12.41 12.09 1.11
C ILE A 84 -11.66 11.38 -0.01
N LEU A 85 -10.45 10.87 0.26
CA LEU A 85 -9.65 10.16 -0.73
C LEU A 85 -10.30 8.83 -1.13
N ILE A 86 -10.83 8.08 -0.15
CA ILE A 86 -11.56 6.82 -0.40
C ILE A 86 -12.86 7.08 -1.18
N VAL A 87 -13.65 8.07 -0.76
CA VAL A 87 -14.91 8.43 -1.42
C VAL A 87 -14.66 8.97 -2.82
N GLY A 88 -13.66 9.84 -2.98
CA GLY A 88 -13.26 10.37 -4.28
C GLY A 88 -12.75 9.29 -5.22
N ALA A 89 -11.99 8.31 -4.72
CA ALA A 89 -11.56 7.15 -5.50
C ALA A 89 -12.70 6.17 -5.81
N ALA A 90 -13.73 6.06 -4.96
CA ALA A 90 -14.89 5.22 -5.19
C ALA A 90 -15.96 5.87 -6.10
N ALA A 91 -15.90 7.19 -6.28
CA ALA A 91 -16.83 7.96 -7.11
C ALA A 91 -16.40 8.11 -8.58
N PHE A 92 -15.17 7.70 -8.90
CA PHE A 92 -14.61 7.61 -10.25
C PHE A 92 -14.47 6.15 -10.67
#